data_AF-A0A6J1WSJ8-F1
#
_entry.id   AF-A0A6J1WSJ8-F1
#
_cell.length_a   1.000
_cell.length_b   1.000
_cell.length_c   1.000
_cell.angle_alpha   90.00
_cell.angle_beta   90.00
_cell.angle_gamma   90.00
#
_symmetry.space_group_name_H-M   'P 1'
#
loop_
_entity.id
_entity.type
_entity.pdbx_description
1 polymer ?
#
loop_
_entity_poly.entity_id
_entity_poly.type
_entity_poly.pdbx_seq_one_letter_code
_entity_poly.pdbx_strand_id
1 'polypeptide(L)'
;MTEAANSPALLDVHDCIRDKIKSAAQYLEKECGSKICEEKFKELENSVEISISVFFSMKDIPNMLQDPANPKRDKSLVLELIKYMFGGGSRSLQALGFALINKTKLFMPQSRNGYYSAKAQKLREHFE
;
A
#
# COMPACT_ATOMS: atom_id res chain seq x y z
N MET A 1 -7.60 -6.12 19.36
CA MET A 1 -6.40 -5.29 19.06
C MET A 1 -5.28 -6.18 18.49
N THR A 2 -5.36 -6.54 17.20
CA THR A 2 -4.43 -7.50 16.56
C THR A 2 -4.06 -7.19 15.10
N GLU A 3 -4.72 -6.25 14.42
CA GLU A 3 -4.45 -6.03 12.97
C GLU A 3 -3.14 -5.29 12.67
N ALA A 4 -2.55 -4.59 13.64
CA ALA A 4 -1.23 -3.98 13.47
C ALA A 4 -0.04 -4.97 13.52
N ALA A 5 -0.31 -6.27 13.71
CA ALA A 5 0.72 -7.24 14.04
C ALA A 5 1.28 -8.02 12.84
N ASN A 6 0.52 -8.20 11.76
CA ASN A 6 0.97 -8.96 10.59
C ASN A 6 0.34 -8.36 9.33
N SER A 7 1.12 -7.63 8.56
CA SER A 7 0.71 -7.14 7.25
C SER A 7 1.81 -7.45 6.24
N PRO A 8 1.48 -8.05 5.08
CA PRO A 8 2.47 -8.23 4.01
C PRO A 8 2.94 -6.90 3.41
N ALA A 9 2.25 -5.79 3.73
CA ALA A 9 2.50 -4.46 3.21
C ALA A 9 3.09 -3.47 4.25
N LEU A 10 3.00 -3.78 5.54
CA LEU A 10 3.53 -2.92 6.61
C LEU A 10 4.72 -3.59 7.29
N LEU A 11 5.62 -2.78 7.83
CA LEU A 11 6.71 -3.30 8.64
C LEU A 11 6.17 -3.88 9.94
N ASP A 12 6.71 -5.05 10.32
CA ASP A 12 6.39 -5.63 11.61
C ASP A 12 6.84 -4.69 12.73
N VAL A 13 5.91 -4.41 13.64
CA VAL A 13 6.19 -3.59 14.81
C VAL A 13 6.83 -4.47 15.87
N HIS A 14 7.97 -4.02 16.40
CA HIS A 14 8.68 -4.73 17.45
C HIS A 14 7.77 -4.98 18.67
N ASP A 15 7.84 -6.19 19.22
CA ASP A 15 6.93 -6.67 20.27
C ASP A 15 6.85 -5.72 21.47
N CYS A 16 8.00 -5.19 21.91
CA CYS A 16 8.05 -4.26 23.03
C CYS A 16 7.24 -2.98 22.81
N ILE A 17 7.19 -2.43 21.59
CA ILE A 17 6.41 -1.22 21.27
C ILE A 17 4.92 -1.56 21.33
N ARG A 18 4.55 -2.68 20.70
CA ARG A 18 3.17 -3.18 20.71
C ARG A 18 2.67 -3.40 22.13
N ASP A 19 3.48 -4.00 22.99
CA ASP A 19 3.12 -4.29 24.36
C ASP A 19 3.01 -3.00 25.19
N LYS A 20 3.90 -2.03 25.02
CA LYS A 20 3.79 -0.73 25.68
C LYS A 20 2.52 0.03 25.29
N ILE A 21 2.16 0.04 24.01
CA ILE A 21 0.91 0.66 23.54
C ILE A 21 -0.31 -0.05 24.17
N LYS A 22 -0.31 -1.38 24.21
CA LYS A 22 -1.38 -2.16 24.86
C LYS A 22 -1.48 -1.85 26.36
N SER A 23 -0.35 -1.77 27.06
CA SER A 23 -0.33 -1.42 28.49
C SER A 23 -0.85 0.00 28.74
N ALA A 24 -0.47 0.97 27.91
CA ALA A 24 -0.96 2.34 28.02
C ALA A 24 -2.47 2.42 27.80
N ALA A 25 -2.99 1.72 26.78
CA ALA A 25 -4.43 1.61 26.54
C ALA A 25 -5.15 0.98 27.76
N GLN A 26 -4.65 -0.13 28.28
CA GLN A 26 -5.25 -0.77 29.47
C GLN A 26 -5.26 0.13 30.69
N TYR A 27 -4.22 0.93 30.90
CA TYR A 27 -4.18 1.92 31.99
C TYR A 27 -5.26 2.99 31.83
N LEU A 28 -5.41 3.54 30.62
CA LEU A 28 -6.45 4.53 30.33
C LEU A 28 -7.85 3.97 30.58
N GLU A 29 -8.07 2.70 30.22
CA GLU A 29 -9.36 2.03 30.45
C GLU A 29 -9.63 1.78 31.94
N LYS A 30 -8.67 1.18 32.65
CA LYS A 30 -8.87 0.69 34.02
C LYS A 30 -8.71 1.76 35.08
N GLU A 31 -7.68 2.60 34.96
CA GLU A 31 -7.29 3.55 36.00
C GLU A 31 -7.85 4.95 35.73
N CYS A 32 -8.02 5.33 34.46
CA CYS A 32 -8.57 6.63 34.09
C CYS A 32 -10.06 6.59 33.72
N GLY A 33 -10.69 5.42 33.75
CA GLY A 33 -12.12 5.24 33.41
C GLY A 33 -12.47 5.61 31.96
N SER A 34 -11.48 5.62 31.05
CA SER A 34 -11.70 5.95 29.65
C SER A 34 -12.36 4.77 28.92
N LYS A 35 -13.35 5.05 28.08
CA LYS A 35 -13.92 4.02 27.21
C LYS A 35 -13.02 3.80 26.00
N ILE A 36 -12.46 2.61 25.87
CA ILE A 36 -11.74 2.20 24.67
C ILE A 36 -12.73 1.56 23.70
N CYS A 37 -12.71 2.02 22.45
CA CYS A 37 -13.49 1.44 21.37
C CYS A 37 -12.59 1.17 20.17
N GLU A 38 -12.89 0.06 19.47
CA GLU A 38 -12.31 -0.21 18.17
C GLU A 38 -13.09 0.60 17.14
N GLU A 39 -12.49 1.69 16.68
CA GLU A 39 -13.05 2.49 15.59
C GLU A 39 -12.37 2.09 14.29
N LYS A 40 -13.14 1.53 13.36
CA LYS A 40 -12.69 1.34 11.99
C LYS A 40 -13.02 2.60 11.21
N PHE A 41 -11.99 3.31 10.76
CA PHE A 41 -12.15 4.49 9.92
C PHE A 41 -12.78 4.10 8.58
N LYS A 42 -14.12 4.18 8.49
CA LYS A 42 -14.89 3.80 7.28
C LYS A 42 -14.43 4.55 6.03
N GLU A 43 -13.95 5.77 6.21
CA GLU A 43 -13.44 6.58 5.11
C GLU A 43 -12.17 5.98 4.50
N LEU A 44 -11.35 5.29 5.31
CA LEU A 44 -10.08 4.66 4.94
C LEU A 44 -10.21 3.19 4.53
N GLU A 45 -11.41 2.61 4.54
CA GLU A 45 -11.66 1.21 4.17
C GLU A 45 -11.15 0.90 2.74
N ASN A 46 -11.31 1.86 1.82
CA ASN A 46 -10.82 1.75 0.43
C ASN A 46 -9.51 2.53 0.21
N SER A 47 -8.71 2.72 1.26
CA SER A 47 -7.50 3.56 1.21
C SER A 47 -6.50 3.10 0.16
N VAL A 48 -6.40 1.78 -0.09
CA VAL A 48 -5.54 1.20 -1.12
C VAL A 48 -6.00 1.63 -2.51
N GLU A 49 -7.28 1.47 -2.83
CA GLU A 49 -7.86 1.85 -4.11
C GLU A 49 -7.80 3.37 -4.33
N ILE A 50 -8.09 4.15 -3.29
CA ILE A 50 -7.98 5.62 -3.33
C ILE A 50 -6.53 6.03 -3.61
N SER A 51 -5.56 5.43 -2.92
CA SER A 51 -4.14 5.75 -3.10
C SER A 51 -3.67 5.40 -4.51
N ILE A 52 -4.10 4.26 -5.03
CA ILE A 52 -3.74 3.77 -6.37
C ILE A 52 -4.41 4.59 -7.47
N SER A 53 -5.67 4.99 -7.30
CA SER A 53 -6.35 5.84 -8.28
C SER A 53 -5.65 7.20 -8.40
N VAL A 54 -5.22 7.79 -7.27
CA VAL A 54 -4.45 9.03 -7.28
C VAL A 54 -3.06 8.79 -7.87
N PHE A 55 -2.31 7.80 -7.37
CA PHE A 55 -0.94 7.54 -7.80
C PHE A 55 -0.84 7.26 -9.31
N PHE A 56 -1.74 6.45 -9.85
CA PHE A 56 -1.76 6.14 -11.28
C PHE A 56 -2.44 7.18 -12.17
N SER A 57 -3.02 8.23 -11.58
CA SER A 57 -3.49 9.41 -12.32
C SER A 57 -2.38 10.42 -12.61
N MET A 58 -1.22 10.27 -11.95
CA MET A 58 -0.05 11.10 -12.19
C MET A 58 0.46 10.91 -13.63
N LYS A 59 0.86 12.02 -14.24
CA LYS A 59 1.60 12.00 -15.51
C LYS A 59 3.02 11.50 -15.24
N ASP A 60 3.62 10.86 -16.24
CA ASP A 60 5.04 10.48 -16.25
C ASP A 60 5.48 9.44 -15.21
N ILE A 61 4.66 8.39 -15.02
CA ILE A 61 5.03 7.27 -14.16
C ILE A 61 6.18 6.46 -14.80
N PRO A 62 7.33 6.32 -14.13
CA PRO A 62 8.49 5.64 -14.69
C PRO A 62 8.21 4.16 -15.00
N ASN A 63 8.63 3.70 -16.18
CA ASN A 63 8.54 2.30 -16.58
C ASN A 63 9.69 1.50 -15.94
N MET A 64 9.39 0.79 -14.85
CA MET A 64 10.37 -0.02 -14.11
C MET A 64 10.92 -1.22 -14.90
N LEU A 65 10.30 -1.61 -16.01
CA LEU A 65 10.74 -2.71 -16.87
C LEU A 65 11.58 -2.27 -18.06
N GLN A 66 11.73 -0.96 -18.29
CA GLN A 66 12.50 -0.44 -19.41
C GLN A 66 13.95 -0.94 -19.33
N ASP A 67 14.48 -1.47 -20.44
CA ASP A 67 15.86 -1.94 -20.47
C ASP A 67 16.83 -0.74 -20.54
N PRO A 68 17.76 -0.56 -19.57
CA PRO A 68 18.75 0.50 -19.63
C PRO A 68 19.68 0.38 -20.85
N ALA A 69 19.92 -0.84 -21.33
CA ALA A 69 20.78 -1.10 -22.49
C ALA A 69 20.04 -0.89 -23.83
N ASN A 70 18.71 -0.95 -23.82
CA ASN A 70 17.90 -0.70 -25.01
C ASN A 70 16.56 -0.06 -24.63
N PRO A 71 16.49 1.28 -24.56
CA PRO A 71 15.31 1.99 -24.07
C PRO A 71 14.06 1.82 -24.93
N LYS A 72 14.15 1.17 -26.10
CA LYS A 72 13.02 0.81 -26.97
C LYS A 72 12.44 -0.58 -26.70
N ARG A 73 13.04 -1.36 -25.79
CA ARG A 73 12.57 -2.69 -25.40
C ARG A 73 12.33 -2.77 -23.90
N ASP A 74 11.16 -3.29 -23.55
CA ASP A 74 10.80 -3.60 -22.18
C ASP A 74 11.17 -5.05 -21.86
N LYS A 75 11.70 -5.29 -20.66
CA LYS A 75 11.89 -6.64 -20.16
C LYS A 75 10.53 -7.25 -19.79
N SER A 76 10.34 -8.53 -20.07
CA SER A 76 9.12 -9.22 -19.67
C SER A 76 9.08 -9.39 -18.15
N LEU A 77 8.00 -8.89 -17.53
CA LEU A 77 7.75 -9.02 -16.09
C LEU A 77 7.76 -10.48 -15.62
N VAL A 78 7.18 -11.38 -16.41
CA VAL A 78 7.11 -12.81 -16.10
C VAL A 78 8.51 -13.43 -16.13
N LEU A 79 9.33 -13.06 -17.11
CA LEU A 79 10.71 -13.55 -17.21
C LEU A 79 11.56 -13.03 -16.06
N GLU A 80 11.42 -11.77 -15.67
CA GLU A 80 12.18 -11.21 -14.55
C GLU A 80 11.72 -11.79 -13.18
N LEU A 81 10.44 -12.10 -13.00
CA LEU A 81 9.95 -12.84 -11.82
C LEU A 81 10.54 -14.25 -11.73
N ILE A 82 10.55 -14.98 -12.86
CA ILE A 82 11.17 -16.31 -12.91
C ILE A 82 12.65 -16.21 -12.60
N LYS A 83 13.38 -15.30 -13.26
CA LYS A 83 14.81 -15.07 -12.98
C LYS A 83 15.07 -14.69 -11.53
N TYR A 84 14.20 -13.88 -10.91
CA TYR A 84 14.31 -13.52 -9.51
C TYR A 84 14.24 -14.76 -8.60
N MET A 85 13.35 -15.71 -8.88
CA MET A 85 13.29 -16.98 -8.12
C MET A 85 14.56 -17.83 -8.26
N PHE A 86 15.28 -17.71 -9.38
CA PHE A 86 16.56 -18.41 -9.61
C PHE A 86 17.80 -17.54 -9.33
N GLY A 87 17.65 -16.38 -8.67
CA GLY A 87 18.77 -15.50 -8.29
C GLY A 87 19.39 -14.68 -9.43
N GLY A 88 18.83 -14.72 -10.63
CA GLY A 88 19.31 -14.00 -11.83
C GLY A 88 18.49 -12.76 -12.21
N GLY A 89 17.58 -12.30 -11.33
CA GLY A 89 16.72 -11.15 -11.59
C GLY A 89 17.52 -9.84 -11.64
N SER A 90 17.31 -9.03 -12.68
CA SER A 90 18.01 -7.73 -12.81
C SER A 90 17.32 -6.60 -12.05
N ARG A 91 16.14 -6.87 -11.50
CA ARG A 91 15.26 -5.91 -10.80
C ARG A 91 14.93 -6.44 -9.41
N SER A 92 14.77 -5.52 -8.46
CA SER A 92 14.31 -5.86 -7.12
C SER A 92 12.86 -6.34 -7.13
N LEU A 93 12.46 -7.12 -6.12
CA LEU A 93 11.09 -7.60 -5.98
C LEU A 93 10.09 -6.44 -5.92
N GLN A 94 10.47 -5.33 -5.29
CA GLN A 94 9.66 -4.12 -5.20
C GLN A 94 9.43 -3.48 -6.58
N ALA A 95 10.44 -3.46 -7.45
CA ALA A 95 10.31 -2.94 -8.81
C ALA A 95 9.42 -3.85 -9.68
N LEU A 96 9.51 -5.17 -9.50
CA LEU A 96 8.63 -6.14 -10.17
C LEU A 96 7.18 -6.04 -9.67
N GLY A 97 7.00 -5.90 -8.35
CA GLY A 97 5.69 -5.65 -7.74
C GLY A 97 5.06 -4.36 -8.24
N PHE A 98 5.84 -3.26 -8.30
CA PHE A 98 5.39 -2.00 -8.87
C PHE A 98 4.96 -2.15 -10.33
N ALA A 99 5.78 -2.81 -11.16
CA ALA A 99 5.46 -3.02 -12.57
C ALA A 99 4.19 -3.88 -12.75
N LEU A 100 3.98 -4.86 -11.86
CA LEU A 100 2.76 -5.67 -11.84
C LEU A 100 1.55 -4.81 -11.50
N ILE A 101 1.63 -4.04 -10.41
CA ILE A 101 0.55 -3.14 -9.97
C ILE A 101 0.25 -2.08 -11.04
N ASN A 102 1.26 -1.51 -11.70
CA ASN A 102 1.04 -0.53 -12.76
C ASN A 102 0.32 -1.14 -13.97
N LYS A 103 0.66 -2.39 -14.33
CA LYS A 103 0.05 -3.11 -15.45
C LYS A 103 -1.37 -3.57 -15.15
N THR A 104 -1.63 -4.06 -13.94
CA THR A 104 -2.96 -4.58 -13.55
C THR A 104 -3.86 -3.51 -12.94
N LYS A 105 -3.32 -2.37 -12.51
CA LYS A 105 -4.01 -1.35 -11.69
C LYS A 105 -4.69 -1.95 -10.46
N LEU A 106 -4.09 -2.98 -9.85
CA LEU A 106 -4.71 -3.83 -8.82
C LEU A 106 -6.11 -4.38 -9.21
N PHE A 107 -6.34 -4.64 -10.50
CA PHE A 107 -7.64 -5.09 -11.00
C PHE A 107 -8.78 -4.09 -10.72
N MET A 108 -8.44 -2.82 -10.49
CA MET A 108 -9.42 -1.77 -10.31
C MET A 108 -10.13 -1.46 -11.64
N PRO A 109 -11.47 -1.49 -11.69
CA PRO A 109 -12.20 -1.09 -12.88
C PRO A 109 -11.97 0.39 -13.16
N GLN A 110 -11.60 0.75 -14.40
CA GLN A 110 -11.39 2.16 -14.78
C GLN A 110 -12.63 3.03 -14.55
N SER A 111 -13.82 2.45 -14.61
CA SER A 111 -15.08 3.14 -14.31
C SER A 111 -15.16 3.67 -12.88
N ARG A 112 -14.40 3.09 -11.94
CA ARG A 112 -14.36 3.52 -10.53
C ARG A 112 -13.28 4.56 -10.24
N ASN A 113 -12.41 4.89 -11.20
CA ASN A 113 -11.35 5.89 -10.98
C ASN A 113 -11.93 7.25 -10.55
N GLY A 114 -12.98 7.73 -11.21
CA GLY A 114 -13.63 9.00 -10.85
C GLY A 114 -14.22 8.99 -9.44
N TYR A 115 -14.82 7.87 -9.03
CA TYR A 115 -15.34 7.68 -7.67
C TYR A 115 -14.23 7.77 -6.62
N TYR A 116 -13.12 7.06 -6.82
CA TYR A 116 -12.01 7.06 -5.86
C TYR A 116 -11.25 8.39 -5.84
N SER A 117 -11.08 9.07 -6.98
CA SER A 117 -10.50 10.42 -7.02
C SER A 117 -11.35 11.44 -6.26
N ALA A 118 -12.68 11.39 -6.41
CA ALA A 118 -13.57 12.25 -5.63
C ALA A 118 -13.50 11.95 -4.13
N LYS A 119 -13.37 10.67 -3.74
CA LYS A 119 -13.20 10.29 -2.34
C LYS A 119 -11.84 10.76 -1.78
N ALA A 120 -10.78 10.72 -2.59
CA ALA A 120 -9.46 11.27 -2.23
C ALA A 120 -9.54 12.77 -1.93
N GLN A 121 -10.24 13.53 -2.78
CA GLN A 121 -10.40 14.97 -2.59
C GLN A 121 -11.17 15.29 -1.30
N LYS A 122 -12.27 14.59 -1.03
CA LYS A 122 -13.04 14.76 0.21
C LYS A 122 -12.23 14.45 1.47
N LEU A 123 -11.43 13.38 1.44
CA LEU A 123 -10.52 13.04 2.53
C LEU A 123 -9.51 14.17 2.75
N ARG A 124 -8.92 14.72 1.69
CA ARG A 124 -7.98 15.84 1.80
C ARG A 124 -8.60 17.07 2.45
N GLU A 125 -9.78 17.47 2.00
CA GLU A 125 -10.52 18.63 2.55
C GLU A 125 -10.94 18.45 4.01
N HIS A 126 -11.07 17.21 4.49
CA HIS A 126 -11.46 16.92 5.88
C HIS A 126 -10.25 16.89 6.85
N PHE A 127 -9.02 16.73 6.34
CA PHE A 127 -7.80 16.63 7.14
C PHE A 127 -6.84 17.83 6.96
N GLU A 128 -7.11 18.74 6.02
CA GLU A 128 -6.49 20.08 5.92
C GLU A 128 -7.26 21.11 6.77
#